data_AF-A0A060CAP9-F1
#
_entry.id   AF-A0A060CAP9-F1
#
_cell.length_a   1.000
_cell.length_b   1.000
_cell.length_c   1.000
_cell.angle_alpha   90.00
_cell.angle_beta   90.00
_cell.angle_gamma   90.00
#
_symmetry.space_group_name_H-M   'P 1'
#
loop_
_entity.id
_entity.type
_entity.pdbx_description
1 polymer ?
#
loop_
_entity_poly.entity_id
_entity_poly.type
_entity_poly.pdbx_seq_one_letter_code
_entity_poly.pdbx_strand_id
1 'polypeptide(L)' 'IGDFNDWTHDKNIMKKDNTGHFSIKLNPNPDGSPAIPHNSRVKIYLTLPNGEKIARLPAYIQRATQPPKEYNNP' A
#
# COMPACT_ATOMS: atom_id res chain seq x y z
N ILE A 1 -1.88 -1.20 0.70
CA ILE A 1 -3.17 -0.50 0.84
C ILE A 1 -3.14 0.78 0.01
N GLY A 2 -4.29 1.30 -0.40
CA GLY A 2 -4.37 2.55 -1.15
C GLY A 2 -5.73 2.73 -1.79
N ASP A 3 -5.83 3.75 -2.65
CA ASP A 3 -7.09 4.03 -3.37
C ASP A 3 -7.54 2.82 -4.21
N PHE A 4 -6.59 2.06 -4.76
CA PHE A 4 -6.88 0.86 -5.57
C PHE A 4 -7.61 -0.28 -4.84
N ASN A 5 -7.61 -0.27 -3.51
CA ASN A 5 -8.24 -1.31 -2.69
C ASN A 5 -9.11 -0.74 -1.56
N ASP A 6 -9.61 0.48 -1.75
CA ASP A 6 -10.46 1.19 -0.78
C ASP A 6 -9.81 1.30 0.60
N TRP A 7 -8.48 1.37 0.65
CA TRP A 7 -7.68 1.38 1.88
C TRP A 7 -7.89 0.16 2.80
N THR A 8 -8.44 -0.95 2.27
CA THR A 8 -8.66 -2.19 3.02
C THR A 8 -7.33 -2.87 3.37
N HIS A 9 -7.12 -3.20 4.63
CA HIS A 9 -5.84 -3.72 5.14
C HIS A 9 -5.50 -5.13 4.64
N ASP A 10 -6.48 -6.03 4.59
CA ASP A 10 -6.22 -7.48 4.44
C ASP A 10 -6.53 -8.02 3.03
N LYS A 11 -6.85 -7.15 2.07
CA LYS A 11 -7.27 -7.52 0.71
C LYS A 11 -6.09 -7.87 -0.22
N ASN A 12 -4.89 -7.36 0.09
CA ASN A 12 -3.69 -7.50 -0.74
C ASN A 12 -2.46 -7.79 0.14
N ILE A 13 -2.44 -8.99 0.74
CA ILE A 13 -1.37 -9.41 1.67
C ILE A 13 -0.08 -9.70 0.91
N MET A 14 1.03 -9.11 1.35
CA MET A 14 2.36 -9.37 0.82
C MET A 14 2.99 -10.61 1.49
N LYS A 15 3.80 -11.35 0.74
CA LYS A 15 4.58 -12.47 1.26
C LYS A 15 5.97 -12.00 1.64
N LYS A 16 6.39 -12.26 2.89
CA LYS A 16 7.77 -12.09 3.34
C LYS A 16 8.59 -13.30 2.93
N ASP A 17 9.77 -13.08 2.35
CA ASP A 17 10.73 -14.15 2.06
C ASP A 17 11.74 -14.36 3.21
N ASN A 18 12.63 -15.33 3.04
CA ASN A 18 13.63 -15.70 4.05
C ASN A 18 14.71 -14.62 4.27
N THR A 19 14.85 -13.68 3.34
CA THR A 19 15.77 -12.53 3.45
C THR A 19 15.10 -11.30 4.04
N GLY A 20 13.79 -11.39 4.30
CA GLY A 20 13.00 -10.33 4.89
C GLY A 20 12.39 -9.35 3.90
N HIS A 21 12.51 -9.58 2.59
CA HIS A 21 11.83 -8.78 1.59
C HIS A 21 10.36 -9.18 1.48
N PHE A 22 9.51 -8.19 1.23
CA PHE A 22 8.08 -8.39 1.03
C PHE A 22 7.75 -8.23 -0.45
N SER A 23 6.99 -9.17 -1.01
CA SER A 23 6.55 -9.13 -2.41
C SER A 23 5.07 -9.45 -2.57
N ILE A 24 4.46 -8.90 -3.61
CA ILE A 24 3.09 -9.22 -4.05
C ILE A 24 3.01 -9.05 -5.56
N LYS A 25 2.23 -9.91 -6.23
CA LYS A 25 1.85 -9.73 -7.63
C LYS A 25 0.38 -9.30 -7.67
N LEU A 26 0.12 -8.15 -8.25
CA LEU A 26 -1.24 -7.67 -8.52
C LEU A 26 -1.54 -7.89 -10.01
N ASN A 27 -2.61 -8.64 -10.30
CA ASN A 27 -3.05 -8.85 -11.67
C ASN A 27 -3.78 -7.60 -12.18
N PRO A 28 -3.77 -7.33 -13.50
CA PRO A 28 -4.59 -6.28 -14.10
C PRO A 28 -6.07 -6.45 -13.73
N ASN A 29 -6.81 -5.35 -13.81
CA ASN A 29 -8.26 -5.36 -13.68
C ASN A 29 -8.91 -6.13 -14.85
N PRO A 30 -10.19 -6.53 -14.74
CA PRO A 30 -10.89 -7.25 -15.81
C PRO A 30 -10.92 -6.53 -17.17
N ASP A 31 -10.81 -5.20 -17.18
CA ASP A 31 -10.73 -4.36 -18.38
C ASP A 31 -9.31 -4.21 -18.95
N GLY A 32 -8.31 -4.89 -18.35
CA GLY A 32 -6.91 -4.83 -18.74
C GLY A 32 -6.13 -3.64 -18.18
N SER A 33 -6.77 -2.73 -17.43
CA SER A 33 -6.09 -1.61 -16.81
C SER A 33 -5.16 -2.05 -15.65
N PRO A 34 -4.10 -1.28 -15.34
CA PRO A 34 -3.23 -1.59 -14.20
C PRO A 34 -4.00 -1.64 -12.88
N ALA A 35 -3.67 -2.62 -12.03
CA ALA A 35 -4.29 -2.80 -10.72
C ALA A 35 -4.19 -1.56 -9.83
N ILE A 36 -3.12 -0.76 -9.99
CA ILE A 36 -2.91 0.50 -9.28
C ILE A 36 -2.99 1.62 -10.34
N PRO A 37 -4.06 2.42 -10.38
CA PRO A 37 -4.20 3.50 -11.33
C PRO A 37 -3.09 4.55 -11.20
N HIS A 38 -2.72 5.18 -12.32
CA HIS A 38 -1.78 6.31 -12.31
C HIS A 38 -2.29 7.43 -11.40
N ASN A 39 -1.37 8.12 -10.71
CA ASN A 39 -1.67 9.23 -9.80
C ASN A 39 -2.58 8.86 -8.60
N SER A 40 -2.80 7.57 -8.32
CA SER A 40 -3.47 7.10 -7.11
C SER A 40 -2.53 7.03 -5.91
N ARG A 41 -3.09 7.03 -4.69
CA ARG A 41 -2.32 7.00 -3.44
C ARG A 41 -2.13 5.59 -2.92
N VAL A 42 -0.96 5.32 -2.37
CA VAL A 42 -0.60 4.03 -1.77
C VAL A 42 0.21 4.19 -0.49
N LYS A 43 0.07 3.21 0.42
CA LYS A 43 0.94 3.00 1.58
C LYS A 43 1.24 1.50 1.72
N ILE A 44 2.39 1.18 2.30
CA ILE A 44 2.62 -0.15 2.89
C ILE A 44 1.97 -0.19 4.27
N TYR A 45 1.35 -1.31 4.60
CA TYR A 45 0.73 -1.56 5.89
C TYR A 45 1.43 -2.75 6.53
N LEU A 46 1.92 -2.57 7.74
CA LEU A 46 2.77 -3.53 8.44
C LEU A 46 2.16 -3.81 9.80
N THR A 47 2.15 -5.09 10.18
CA THR A 47 1.97 -5.50 11.57
C THR A 47 3.35 -5.76 12.16
N LEU A 48 3.72 -5.00 13.18
CA LEU A 48 4.99 -5.11 13.89
C LEU A 48 4.98 -6.33 14.83
N PRO A 49 6.15 -6.80 15.31
CA PRO A 49 6.23 -7.93 16.23
C PRO A 49 5.45 -7.74 17.55
N ASN A 50 5.26 -6.50 18.00
CA ASN A 50 4.45 -6.15 19.16
C ASN A 50 2.93 -6.13 18.88
N GLY A 51 2.51 -6.46 17.65
CA GLY A 51 1.12 -6.43 17.20
C GLY A 51 0.63 -5.05 16.75
N GLU A 52 1.42 -4.00 16.89
CA GLU A 52 1.07 -2.66 16.41
C GLU A 52 0.96 -2.66 14.89
N LYS A 53 -0.05 -1.97 14.37
CA LYS A 53 -0.24 -1.83 12.94
C LYS A 53 0.09 -0.42 12.48
N ILE A 54 1.01 -0.32 11.53
CA ILE A 54 1.52 0.96 11.03
C ILE A 54 1.36 1.06 9.52
N ALA A 55 1.11 2.28 9.04
CA ALA A 55 1.16 2.61 7.62
C ALA A 55 2.37 3.52 7.33
N ARG A 56 3.09 3.27 6.25
CA ARG A 56 4.26 4.06 5.80
C ARG A 56 4.23 4.26 4.29
N LEU A 57 4.96 5.28 3.80
CA LEU A 57 5.24 5.40 2.37
C LEU A 57 6.22 4.27 1.96
N PRO A 58 6.06 3.64 0.79
CA PRO A 58 7.05 2.71 0.28
C PRO A 58 8.42 3.39 0.16
N ALA A 59 9.49 2.74 0.62
CA ALA A 59 10.84 3.33 0.65
C ALA A 59 11.35 3.75 -0.76
N TYR A 60 10.88 3.06 -1.80
CA TYR A 60 11.25 3.31 -3.20
C TYR A 60 10.13 4.03 -4.00
N ILE A 61 9.23 4.76 -3.33
CA ILE A 61 8.19 5.54 -4.03
C ILE A 61 8.83 6.64 -4.88
N GLN A 62 8.37 6.80 -6.13
CA GLN A 62 8.94 7.79 -7.06
C GLN A 62 8.33 9.19 -6.94
N ARG A 63 7.15 9.30 -6.32
CA ARG A 63 6.43 10.57 -6.12
C ARG A 63 5.66 10.52 -4.81
N ALA A 64 5.80 11.57 -4.01
CA ALA A 64 4.98 11.81 -2.83
C ALA A 64 4.42 13.23 -2.89
N THR A 65 3.26 13.44 -2.29
CA THR A 65 2.63 14.76 -2.15
C THR A 65 2.24 14.97 -0.70
N GLN A 66 2.12 16.23 -0.29
CA GLN A 66 1.51 16.54 1.00
C GLN A 66 0.08 15.96 1.03
N PRO A 67 -0.34 15.33 2.14
CA PRO A 67 -1.72 14.88 2.25
C PRO A 67 -2.69 16.06 2.10
N PRO A 68 -3.93 15.83 1.62
CA PRO A 68 -4.97 16.86 1.62
C PRO A 68 -5.15 17.47 3.00
N LYS A 69 -5.51 18.75 3.08
CA LYS A 69 -5.73 19.45 4.36
C LYS A 69 -6.78 18.77 5.25
N GLU A 70 -7.71 18.05 4.63
CA GLU A 70 -8.78 17.28 5.27
C GLU A 70 -8.30 15.99 5.95
N TYR A 71 -7.05 15.58 5.69
CA TYR A 71 -6.45 14.41 6.33
C TYR A 71 -6.03 14.79 7.75
N ASN A 72 -6.98 14.73 8.68
CA ASN A 72 -6.70 14.81 10.11
C ASN A 72 -5.85 13.60 10.50
N ASN A 73 -4.54 13.80 10.60
CA ASN A 73 -3.68 12.90 11.35
C ASN A 73 -3.99 13.16 12.83
N PRO A 74 -4.66 12.24 13.56
CA PRO A 74 -4.63 12.30 15.02
C PRO A 74 -3.20 12.15 15.55
#